data_AF-A0A2S3U3Q3-F1
#
_entry.id   AF-A0A2S3U3Q3-F1
#
_cell.length_a   1.000
_cell.length_b   1.000
_cell.length_c   1.000
_cell.angle_alpha   90.00
_cell.angle_beta   90.00
_cell.angle_gamma   90.00
#
_symmetry.space_group_name_H-M   'P 1'
#
loop_
_entity.id
_entity.type
_entity.pdbx_description
1 polymer ?
#
loop_
_entity_poly.entity_id
_entity_poly.type
_entity_poly.pdbx_seq_one_letter_code
_entity_poly.pdbx_strand_id
1 'polypeptide(L)'
;MATTLVLGGGYAGMRAVKFLQKSLPTEDEIILVDQTPTHTEKTNLHEVAAGTIAPDRITYQIPDIIGKRVQFVQATVKSVDIEQKQVTFEDHPEMTYDYLVLALGFQSETFGVAGADENALPMDDLATSQAVYEHWKNGLKPTVPVRTKMI
;
A
#
# COMPACT_ATOMS: atom_id res chain seq x y z
N MET A 1 -4.29 -28.80 -8.15
CA MET A 1 -3.62 -27.52 -8.40
C MET A 1 -4.71 -26.47 -8.45
N ALA A 2 -4.83 -25.72 -7.37
CA ALA A 2 -5.69 -24.57 -7.25
C ALA A 2 -4.86 -23.29 -7.29
N THR A 3 -5.43 -22.22 -7.85
CA THR A 3 -4.79 -20.90 -7.89
C THR A 3 -5.43 -20.00 -6.84
N THR A 4 -4.60 -19.53 -5.89
CA THR A 4 -4.99 -18.54 -4.88
C THR A 4 -4.43 -17.18 -5.26
N LEU A 5 -5.32 -16.22 -5.53
CA LEU A 5 -4.98 -14.85 -5.84
C LEU A 5 -5.08 -13.98 -4.58
N VAL A 6 -4.03 -13.23 -4.27
CA VAL A 6 -3.99 -12.28 -3.15
C VAL A 6 -3.85 -10.88 -3.72
N LEU A 7 -4.85 -10.02 -3.51
CA LEU A 7 -4.85 -8.64 -4.01
C LEU A 7 -4.46 -7.68 -2.89
N GLY A 8 -3.31 -7.04 -3.01
CA GLY A 8 -2.76 -6.05 -2.08
C GLY A 8 -1.57 -6.59 -1.27
N GLY A 9 -0.40 -6.01 -1.48
CA GLY A 9 0.88 -6.23 -0.78
C GLY A 9 1.02 -5.46 0.54
N GLY A 10 -0.09 -5.05 1.16
CA GLY A 10 -0.11 -4.46 2.50
C GLY A 10 0.06 -5.49 3.62
N TYR A 11 -0.19 -5.10 4.87
CA TYR A 11 -0.05 -5.99 6.03
C TYR A 11 -0.86 -7.29 5.91
N ALA A 12 -2.12 -7.19 5.48
CA ALA A 12 -3.01 -8.34 5.37
C ALA A 12 -2.54 -9.32 4.29
N GLY A 13 -2.23 -8.84 3.08
CA GLY A 13 -1.79 -9.71 1.98
C GLY A 13 -0.42 -10.33 2.24
N MET A 14 0.55 -9.56 2.75
CA MET A 14 1.86 -10.11 3.11
C MET A 14 1.76 -11.19 4.19
N ARG A 15 0.86 -11.00 5.18
CA ARG A 15 0.59 -12.00 6.21
C ARG A 15 -0.10 -13.23 5.64
N ALA A 16 -1.08 -13.04 4.76
CA ALA A 16 -1.81 -14.11 4.09
C ALA A 16 -0.85 -14.97 3.26
N VAL A 17 -0.05 -14.34 2.40
CA VAL A 17 0.96 -15.01 1.57
C VAL A 17 1.92 -15.84 2.41
N LYS A 18 2.46 -15.27 3.51
CA LYS A 18 3.35 -15.99 4.43
C LYS A 18 2.71 -17.24 5.05
N PHE A 19 1.40 -17.19 5.32
CA PHE A 19 0.65 -18.33 5.83
C PHE A 19 0.39 -19.37 4.74
N LEU A 20 -0.15 -18.93 3.59
CA LEU A 20 -0.49 -19.79 2.45
C LEU A 20 0.72 -20.58 1.95
N GLN A 21 1.90 -19.96 1.87
CA GLN A 21 3.14 -20.63 1.47
C GLN A 21 3.48 -21.85 2.33
N LYS A 22 3.12 -21.84 3.61
CA LYS A 22 3.38 -22.94 4.56
C LYS A 22 2.26 -23.97 4.60
N SER A 23 1.04 -23.54 4.33
CA SER A 23 -0.16 -24.34 4.56
C SER A 23 -0.67 -25.05 3.31
N LEU A 24 -0.42 -24.49 2.11
CA LEU A 24 -0.92 -25.07 0.88
C LEU A 24 0.00 -26.18 0.32
N PRO A 25 -0.54 -27.21 -0.35
CA PRO A 25 0.24 -28.20 -1.10
C PRO A 25 1.14 -27.55 -2.15
N THR A 26 2.33 -28.09 -2.41
CA THR A 26 3.35 -27.47 -3.29
C THR A 26 2.91 -27.17 -4.71
N GLU A 27 1.95 -27.95 -5.21
CA GLU A 27 1.35 -27.85 -6.54
C GLU A 27 0.29 -26.76 -6.66
N ASP A 28 -0.13 -26.13 -5.55
CA ASP A 28 -1.03 -24.98 -5.58
C ASP A 28 -0.26 -23.67 -5.78
N GLU A 29 -0.81 -22.83 -6.64
CA GLU A 29 -0.25 -21.55 -7.03
C GLU A 29 -0.69 -20.43 -6.07
N ILE A 30 0.25 -19.55 -5.74
CA ILE A 30 0.01 -18.36 -4.93
C ILE A 30 0.51 -17.16 -5.72
N ILE A 31 -0.42 -16.29 -6.12
CA ILE A 31 -0.13 -15.08 -6.88
C ILE A 31 -0.46 -13.89 -6.00
N LEU A 32 0.54 -13.05 -5.70
CA LEU A 32 0.37 -11.77 -5.03
C LEU A 32 0.35 -10.68 -6.09
N VAL A 33 -0.71 -9.89 -6.11
CA VAL A 33 -0.84 -8.71 -6.98
C VAL A 33 -0.83 -7.45 -6.14
N ASP A 34 -0.03 -6.46 -6.50
CA ASP A 34 -0.08 -5.10 -5.95
C ASP A 34 0.20 -4.07 -7.04
N GLN A 35 -0.38 -2.87 -6.91
CA GLN A 35 -0.15 -1.77 -7.86
C GLN A 35 1.28 -1.21 -7.79
N THR A 36 1.94 -1.39 -6.65
CA THR A 36 3.31 -0.95 -6.40
C THR A 36 4.24 -2.16 -6.19
N PRO A 37 5.55 -2.04 -6.52
CA PRO A 37 6.49 -3.11 -6.26
C PRO A 37 6.90 -3.22 -4.79
N THR A 38 6.34 -2.40 -3.90
CA THR A 38 6.84 -2.23 -2.53
C THR A 38 5.77 -2.47 -1.47
N HIS A 39 6.20 -3.15 -0.39
CA HIS A 39 5.47 -3.16 0.87
C HIS A 39 5.85 -1.89 1.64
N THR A 40 4.85 -1.09 2.01
CA THR A 40 5.04 0.10 2.83
C THR A 40 4.47 -0.14 4.23
N GLU A 41 5.26 0.16 5.27
CA GLU A 41 4.78 0.15 6.65
C GLU A 41 3.82 1.32 6.89
N LYS A 42 2.54 1.10 6.56
CA LYS A 42 1.52 2.15 6.62
C LYS A 42 1.34 2.73 8.02
N THR A 43 1.73 2.00 9.07
CA THR A 43 1.70 2.51 10.46
C THR A 43 2.67 3.67 10.68
N ASN A 44 3.71 3.81 9.84
CA ASN A 44 4.77 4.80 9.99
C ASN A 44 4.65 5.98 9.00
N LEU A 45 3.55 6.06 8.22
CA LEU A 45 3.32 7.18 7.30
C LEU A 45 3.33 8.54 8.00
N HIS A 46 2.90 8.60 9.26
CA HIS A 46 2.91 9.82 10.06
C HIS A 46 4.33 10.35 10.33
N GLU A 47 5.33 9.46 10.46
CA GLU A 47 6.73 9.85 10.65
C GLU A 47 7.34 10.42 9.36
N VAL A 48 6.96 9.86 8.21
CA VAL A 48 7.37 10.41 6.90
C VAL A 48 6.72 11.77 6.68
N ALA A 49 5.43 11.91 6.99
CA ALA A 49 4.69 13.17 6.88
C ALA A 49 5.27 14.26 7.81
N ALA A 50 5.75 13.88 8.99
CA ALA A 50 6.44 14.77 9.92
C ALA A 50 7.90 15.06 9.54
N GLY A 51 8.48 14.32 8.59
CA GLY A 51 9.88 14.42 8.21
C GLY A 51 10.87 13.83 9.24
N THR A 52 10.40 12.99 10.17
CA THR A 52 11.23 12.36 11.21
C THR A 52 11.89 11.08 10.74
N ILE A 53 11.36 10.45 9.69
CA ILE A 53 11.95 9.28 9.05
C ILE A 53 11.99 9.45 7.53
N ALA A 54 13.04 8.90 6.91
CA ALA A 54 13.15 8.89 5.46
C ALA A 54 12.20 7.82 4.85
N PRO A 55 11.56 8.09 3.69
CA PRO A 55 10.61 7.19 3.03
C PRO A 55 11.13 5.77 2.78
N ASP A 56 12.42 5.64 2.46
CA ASP A 56 13.10 4.37 2.18
C ASP A 56 13.25 3.48 3.42
N ARG A 57 13.13 4.04 4.63
CA ARG A 57 13.19 3.29 5.88
C ARG A 57 11.93 2.48 6.19
N ILE A 58 10.82 2.80 5.53
CA ILE A 58 9.52 2.15 5.74
C ILE A 58 9.03 1.40 4.50
N THR A 59 9.89 1.26 3.48
CA THR A 59 9.55 0.73 2.17
C THR A 59 10.45 -0.44 1.81
N TYR A 60 9.86 -1.56 1.41
CA TYR A 60 10.58 -2.80 1.11
C TYR A 60 10.15 -3.35 -0.25
N GLN A 61 11.08 -3.77 -1.10
CA GLN A 61 10.75 -4.40 -2.37
C GLN A 61 10.05 -5.74 -2.11
N ILE A 62 8.80 -5.90 -2.58
CA ILE A 62 8.01 -7.11 -2.37
C ILE A 62 8.77 -8.37 -2.85
N PRO A 63 9.38 -8.39 -4.06
CA PRO A 63 10.15 -9.55 -4.53
C PRO A 63 11.27 -10.00 -3.59
N ASP A 64 11.84 -9.08 -2.80
CA ASP A 64 12.95 -9.38 -1.89
C ASP A 64 12.48 -10.01 -0.57
N ILE A 65 11.22 -9.81 -0.19
CA ILE A 65 10.68 -10.20 1.12
C ILE A 65 9.62 -11.32 1.05
N ILE A 66 9.19 -11.70 -0.15
CA ILE A 66 8.34 -12.89 -0.36
C ILE A 66 9.18 -14.14 -0.58
N GLY A 67 8.66 -15.31 -0.19
CA GLY A 67 9.31 -16.58 -0.52
C GLY A 67 9.20 -16.92 -2.01
N LYS A 68 10.20 -17.63 -2.56
CA LYS A 68 10.32 -18.03 -3.98
C LYS A 68 9.12 -18.75 -4.58
N ARG A 69 8.26 -19.32 -3.72
CA ARG A 69 7.04 -20.02 -4.12
C ARG A 69 5.93 -19.07 -4.60
N VAL A 70 5.99 -17.80 -4.21
CA VAL A 70 4.94 -16.83 -4.56
C VAL A 70 5.34 -16.09 -5.81
N GLN A 71 4.42 -16.07 -6.78
CA GLN A 71 4.54 -15.22 -7.94
C GLN A 71 4.08 -13.81 -7.54
N PHE A 72 4.93 -12.82 -7.78
CA PHE A 72 4.54 -11.43 -7.69
C PHE A 72 4.16 -10.90 -9.07
N VAL A 73 3.03 -10.19 -9.14
CA VAL A 73 2.60 -9.44 -10.31
C VAL A 73 2.36 -8.00 -9.89
N GLN A 74 3.05 -7.07 -10.54
CA GLN A 74 2.72 -5.66 -10.39
C GLN A 74 1.60 -5.31 -11.36
N ALA A 75 0.41 -5.01 -10.85
CA ALA A 75 -0.76 -4.63 -11.64
C ALA A 75 -1.79 -3.89 -10.78
N THR A 76 -2.56 -3.01 -11.41
CA THR A 76 -3.61 -2.23 -10.75
C THR A 76 -4.95 -2.92 -10.93
N VAL A 77 -5.53 -3.38 -9.82
CA VAL A 77 -6.84 -4.07 -9.81
C VAL A 77 -7.94 -3.06 -10.18
N LYS A 78 -8.70 -3.38 -11.23
CA LYS A 78 -9.83 -2.57 -11.70
C LYS A 78 -11.16 -3.04 -11.14
N SER A 79 -11.40 -4.36 -11.16
CA SER A 79 -12.66 -4.94 -10.69
C SER A 79 -12.51 -6.43 -10.38
N VAL A 80 -13.44 -6.94 -9.56
CA VAL A 80 -13.53 -8.35 -9.18
C VAL A 80 -14.93 -8.84 -9.52
N ASP A 81 -15.01 -9.83 -10.40
CA ASP A 81 -16.22 -10.60 -10.66
C ASP A 81 -16.21 -11.87 -9.81
N ILE A 82 -17.12 -11.95 -8.85
CA ILE A 82 -17.22 -13.08 -7.91
C ILE A 82 -17.97 -14.26 -8.55
N GLU A 83 -18.90 -14.00 -9.48
CA GLU A 83 -19.67 -15.03 -10.16
C GLU A 83 -18.79 -15.79 -11.15
N GLN A 84 -17.99 -15.07 -11.94
CA GLN A 84 -17.05 -15.64 -12.90
C GLN A 84 -15.69 -15.99 -12.29
N LYS A 85 -15.48 -15.67 -11.01
CA LYS A 85 -14.19 -15.83 -10.30
C LYS A 85 -13.02 -15.22 -11.06
N GLN A 86 -13.18 -13.97 -11.47
CA GLN A 86 -12.23 -13.25 -12.32
C GLN A 86 -11.84 -11.90 -11.72
N VAL A 87 -10.60 -11.49 -11.92
CA VAL A 87 -10.10 -10.15 -11.62
C VAL A 87 -9.65 -9.50 -12.91
N THR A 88 -10.11 -8.28 -13.15
CA THR A 88 -9.67 -7.43 -14.27
C THR A 88 -8.70 -6.39 -13.75
N PHE A 89 -7.71 -6.02 -14.56
CA PHE A 89 -6.71 -5.01 -14.22
C PHE A 89 -6.74 -3.86 -15.23
N GLU A 90 -6.16 -2.73 -14.87
CA GLU A 90 -6.00 -1.59 -15.79
C GLU A 90 -4.88 -1.82 -16.82
N ASP A 91 -3.84 -2.52 -16.40
CA ASP A 91 -2.53 -2.61 -17.05
C ASP A 91 -2.04 -4.07 -17.21
N HIS A 92 -2.89 -5.06 -16.92
CA HIS A 92 -2.57 -6.48 -17.00
C HIS A 92 -3.77 -7.29 -17.54
N PRO A 93 -3.55 -8.39 -18.28
CA PRO A 93 -4.63 -9.31 -18.63
C PRO A 93 -5.41 -9.80 -17.41
N GLU A 94 -6.69 -10.11 -17.61
CA GLU A 94 -7.53 -10.70 -16.58
C GLU A 94 -6.95 -12.02 -16.03
N MET A 95 -7.24 -12.30 -14.76
CA MET A 95 -6.86 -13.55 -14.10
C MET A 95 -8.09 -14.21 -13.49
N THR A 96 -8.19 -15.52 -13.64
CA THR A 96 -9.18 -16.35 -12.92
C THR A 96 -8.57 -16.93 -11.65
N TYR A 97 -9.40 -17.23 -10.66
CA TYR A 97 -8.95 -17.80 -9.38
C TYR A 97 -9.87 -18.92 -8.87
N ASP A 98 -9.31 -19.83 -8.08
CA ASP A 98 -10.09 -20.76 -7.28
C ASP A 98 -10.47 -20.14 -5.93
N TYR A 99 -9.50 -19.41 -5.34
CA TYR A 99 -9.63 -18.69 -4.09
C TYR A 99 -9.09 -17.26 -4.21
N LEU A 100 -9.77 -16.31 -3.58
CA LEU A 100 -9.41 -14.90 -3.60
C LEU A 100 -9.24 -14.37 -2.18
N VAL A 101 -8.13 -13.68 -1.93
CA VAL A 101 -7.89 -12.88 -0.72
C VAL A 101 -7.90 -11.40 -1.11
N LEU A 102 -8.93 -10.68 -0.66
CA LEU A 102 -9.04 -9.24 -0.82
C LEU A 102 -8.30 -8.52 0.32
N ALA A 103 -7.16 -7.92 0.02
CA ALA A 103 -6.28 -7.23 0.97
C ALA A 103 -5.83 -5.84 0.45
N LEU A 104 -6.67 -5.19 -0.36
CA LEU A 104 -6.39 -3.92 -1.06
C LEU A 104 -6.17 -2.72 -0.13
N GLY A 105 -6.50 -2.85 1.16
CA GLY A 105 -6.19 -1.85 2.18
C GLY A 105 -7.33 -0.85 2.36
N PHE A 106 -6.96 0.43 2.46
CA PHE A 106 -7.85 1.54 2.79
C PHE A 106 -7.53 2.75 1.90
N GLN A 107 -8.47 3.68 1.89
CA GLN A 107 -8.32 5.03 1.35
C GLN A 107 -8.93 6.02 2.34
N SER A 108 -8.52 7.28 2.29
CA SER A 108 -9.15 8.36 3.05
C SER A 108 -10.60 8.54 2.61
N GLU A 109 -11.46 8.91 3.57
CA GLU A 109 -12.88 9.15 3.36
C GLU A 109 -13.24 10.51 3.96
N THR A 110 -13.93 11.33 3.18
CA THR A 110 -14.28 12.71 3.56
C THR A 110 -15.71 12.84 4.09
N PHE A 111 -16.53 11.80 3.97
CA PHE A 111 -17.93 11.75 4.40
C PHE A 111 -18.79 12.89 3.83
N GLY A 112 -18.40 13.44 2.68
CA GLY A 112 -19.07 14.59 2.05
C GLY A 112 -18.89 15.91 2.79
N VAL A 113 -17.88 16.04 3.67
CA VAL A 113 -17.52 17.31 4.28
C VAL A 113 -17.03 18.27 3.19
N ALA A 114 -17.81 19.31 2.93
CA ALA A 114 -17.49 20.30 1.91
C ALA A 114 -16.12 20.96 2.18
N GLY A 115 -15.28 21.00 1.15
CA GLY A 115 -13.93 21.55 1.25
C GLY A 115 -12.86 20.55 1.71
N ALA A 116 -13.21 19.34 2.16
CA ALA A 116 -12.23 18.39 2.65
C ALA A 116 -11.30 17.89 1.53
N ASP A 117 -11.86 17.50 0.38
CA ASP A 117 -11.07 17.03 -0.77
C ASP A 117 -10.19 18.15 -1.36
N GLU A 118 -10.62 19.40 -1.26
CA GLU A 118 -9.90 20.55 -1.82
C GLU A 118 -8.86 21.15 -0.87
N ASN A 119 -9.07 21.03 0.46
CA ASN A 119 -8.27 21.75 1.45
C ASN A 119 -7.54 20.84 2.45
N ALA A 120 -7.76 19.53 2.44
CA ALA A 120 -7.02 18.57 3.26
C ALA A 120 -5.98 17.81 2.45
N LEU A 121 -5.01 17.21 3.15
CA LEU A 121 -4.03 16.30 2.56
C LEU A 121 -4.28 14.91 3.14
N PRO A 122 -4.60 13.90 2.30
CA PRO A 122 -4.74 12.52 2.76
C PRO A 122 -3.39 11.93 3.15
N MET A 123 -3.42 10.79 3.85
CA MET A 123 -2.22 10.05 4.24
C MET A 123 -2.48 8.54 4.11
N ASP A 124 -2.62 8.10 2.86
CA ASP A 124 -3.05 6.74 2.52
C ASP A 124 -1.89 5.83 2.08
N ASP A 125 -0.83 6.46 1.58
CA ASP A 125 0.35 5.84 1.01
C ASP A 125 1.60 6.73 1.18
N LEU A 126 2.72 6.25 0.64
CA LEU A 126 4.00 6.95 0.74
C LEU A 126 3.99 8.31 0.03
N ALA A 127 3.33 8.39 -1.14
CA ALA A 127 3.31 9.60 -1.95
C ALA A 127 2.50 10.72 -1.28
N THR A 128 1.32 10.38 -0.76
CA THR A 128 0.46 11.30 -0.01
C THR A 128 1.12 11.75 1.30
N SER A 129 1.78 10.84 2.02
CA SER A 129 2.58 11.19 3.20
C SER A 129 3.74 12.16 2.88
N GLN A 130 4.49 11.92 1.81
CA GLN A 130 5.54 12.84 1.35
C GLN A 130 4.96 14.20 0.94
N ALA A 131 3.78 14.23 0.32
CA ALA A 131 3.10 15.47 -0.04
C ALA A 131 2.75 16.32 1.20
N VAL A 132 2.36 15.70 2.32
CA VAL A 132 2.17 16.39 3.61
C VAL A 132 3.48 17.04 4.07
N TYR A 133 4.59 16.30 4.05
CA TYR A 133 5.89 16.83 4.46
C TYR A 133 6.35 17.99 3.59
N GLU A 134 6.26 17.86 2.26
CA GLU A 134 6.66 18.93 1.34
C GLU A 134 5.73 20.14 1.45
N HIS A 135 4.43 19.95 1.68
CA HIS A 135 3.51 21.06 1.95
C HIS A 135 3.94 21.84 3.20
N TRP A 136 4.22 21.14 4.30
CA TRP A 136 4.67 21.75 5.55
C TRP A 136 5.99 22.51 5.36
N LYS A 137 6.99 21.86 4.76
CA LYS A 137 8.32 22.41 4.50
C LYS A 137 8.27 23.67 3.63
N ASN A 138 7.44 23.69 2.59
CA ASN A 138 7.26 24.86 1.72
C ASN A 138 6.50 26.00 2.41
N GLY A 139 5.66 25.69 3.40
CA GLY A 139 4.96 26.68 4.21
C GLY A 139 5.83 27.37 5.26
N LEU A 140 6.98 26.81 5.61
CA LEU A 140 7.92 27.42 6.56
C LEU A 140 8.58 28.66 5.94
N LYS A 141 8.33 29.84 6.53
CA LYS A 141 9.10 31.05 6.19
C LYS A 141 10.54 30.91 6.71
N PRO A 142 11.55 31.45 6.01
CA PRO A 142 12.97 31.13 6.24
C PRO A 142 13.50 31.32 7.67
N THR A 143 12.86 32.11 8.52
CA THR A 143 13.20 32.24 9.95
C THR A 143 12.03 32.90 10.71
N VAL A 144 11.68 32.35 11.86
CA VAL A 144 11.07 33.14 12.95
C VAL A 144 12.16 33.27 14.01
N PRO A 145 12.63 34.48 14.36
CA PRO A 145 13.65 34.62 15.40
C PRO A 145 13.08 34.07 16.71
N VAL A 146 13.73 33.02 17.24
CA VAL A 146 13.44 32.53 18.59
C VAL A 146 13.89 33.63 19.54
N ARG A 147 12.94 34.35 20.14
CA ARG A 147 13.22 35.18 21.31
C ARG A 147 13.41 34.26 22.50
N THR A 148 14.62 33.72 22.66
CA THR A 148 15.04 33.14 23.93
C THR A 148 15.15 34.29 24.93
N LYS A 149 14.10 34.51 25.73
CA LYS A 149 14.31 35.18 27.02
C LYS A 149 15.09 34.20 27.88
N MET A 150 16.40 34.41 27.97
CA MET A 150 17.19 33.84 29.06
C MET A 150 16.58 34.35 30.36
N ILE A 151 16.01 33.43 31.14
CA ILE A 151 15.86 33.57 32.59
C ILE A 151 17.13 33.06 33.25
#